data_AF-A0A1Y2XC52-F1
#
_entry.id   AF-A0A1Y2XC52-F1
#
_cell.length_a   1.000
_cell.length_b   1.000
_cell.length_c   1.000
_cell.angle_alpha   90.00
_cell.angle_beta   90.00
_cell.angle_gamma   90.00
#
_symmetry.space_group_name_H-M   'P 1'
#
loop_
_entity.id
_entity.type
_entity.pdbx_description
1 polymer ?
#
loop_
_entity_poly.entity_id
_entity_poly.type
_entity_poly.pdbx_seq_one_letter_code
_entity_poly.pdbx_strand_id
1 'polypeptide(L)'
;MADDLRSKIIWETPIGKAFEAFYLLFDSICKDVGVVNSPDAFEQLDCKSLRNLIFSLLLTLQAHPTSSLLAAARRGRGTLRGGLMLLMSALNSDELNLNIIKPLLKLALADDIDDALIWDQAYFVVILYLNNTTKITLNNEYLICMNRGYLILLKSLIFKDQNIDTTVYLSKRY
;
A
#
# COMPACT_ATOMS: atom_id res chain seq x y z
N MET A 1 24.66 13.71 -3.14
CA MET A 1 25.05 13.15 -1.82
C MET A 1 24.08 12.08 -1.33
N ALA A 2 22.76 12.30 -1.32
CA ALA A 2 21.80 11.26 -0.91
C ALA A 2 21.77 10.06 -1.88
N ASP A 3 21.78 10.29 -3.19
CA ASP A 3 21.82 9.21 -4.19
C ASP A 3 23.12 8.41 -4.12
N ASP A 4 24.24 9.08 -3.87
CA ASP A 4 25.57 8.46 -3.76
C ASP A 4 25.67 7.51 -2.55
N LEU A 5 25.10 7.92 -1.42
CA LEU A 5 25.00 7.08 -0.21
C LEU A 5 24.04 5.91 -0.42
N ARG A 6 22.95 6.11 -1.16
CA ARG A 6 21.98 5.07 -1.47
C ARG A 6 22.57 4.00 -2.38
N SER A 7 23.22 4.40 -3.47
CA SER A 7 23.92 3.48 -4.38
C SER A 7 24.99 2.68 -3.64
N LYS A 8 25.73 3.34 -2.72
CA LYS A 8 26.71 2.67 -1.88
C LYS A 8 26.08 1.61 -0.97
N ILE A 9 25.00 1.93 -0.27
CA ILE A 9 24.30 0.95 0.59
C ILE A 9 23.83 -0.25 -0.23
N ILE A 10 23.23 -0.03 -1.40
CA ILE A 10 22.72 -1.10 -2.26
C ILE A 10 23.86 -2.00 -2.73
N TRP A 11 24.98 -1.40 -3.16
CA TRP A 11 26.16 -2.14 -3.59
C TRP A 11 26.81 -2.96 -2.46
N GLU A 12 26.86 -2.40 -1.24
CA GLU A 12 27.42 -3.09 -0.06
C GLU A 12 26.50 -4.21 0.48
N THR A 13 25.22 -4.20 0.10
CA THR A 13 24.23 -5.17 0.57
C THR A 13 23.39 -5.70 -0.60
N PRO A 14 23.99 -6.54 -1.46
CA PRO A 14 23.28 -7.09 -2.61
C PRO A 14 22.14 -8.02 -2.17
N ILE A 15 21.06 -8.05 -2.93
CA ILE A 15 19.86 -8.83 -2.60
C ILE A 15 20.16 -10.32 -2.70
N GLY A 16 20.75 -10.75 -3.83
CA GLY A 16 21.28 -12.10 -4.05
C GLY A 16 20.49 -13.23 -3.38
N LYS A 17 21.14 -13.93 -2.43
CA LYS A 17 20.59 -15.09 -1.73
C LYS A 17 19.36 -14.80 -0.87
N ALA A 18 19.06 -13.55 -0.55
CA ALA A 18 17.86 -13.22 0.21
C ALA A 18 16.58 -13.70 -0.51
N PHE A 19 16.59 -13.77 -1.84
CA PHE A 19 15.44 -14.16 -2.65
C PHE A 19 15.34 -15.68 -2.88
N GLU A 20 16.27 -16.51 -2.38
CA GLU A 20 16.26 -17.95 -2.63
C GLU A 20 14.94 -18.61 -2.20
N ALA A 21 14.45 -18.31 -0.99
CA ALA A 21 13.17 -18.83 -0.51
C ALA A 21 11.96 -18.32 -1.33
N PHE A 22 12.05 -17.08 -1.83
CA PHE A 22 11.03 -16.49 -2.69
C PHE A 22 10.97 -17.21 -4.05
N TYR A 23 12.12 -17.51 -4.66
CA TYR A 23 12.18 -18.24 -5.93
C TYR A 23 11.70 -19.68 -5.78
N LEU A 24 12.07 -20.37 -4.69
CA LEU A 24 11.56 -21.71 -4.41
C LEU A 24 10.04 -21.73 -4.24
N LEU A 25 9.48 -20.72 -3.59
CA LEU A 25 8.03 -20.56 -3.48
C LEU A 25 7.39 -20.34 -4.86
N PHE A 26 7.95 -19.45 -5.68
CA PHE A 26 7.43 -19.17 -7.02
C PHE A 26 7.44 -20.41 -7.91
N ASP A 27 8.54 -21.15 -7.93
CA ASP A 27 8.68 -22.39 -8.69
C ASP A 27 7.69 -23.46 -8.22
N SER A 28 7.50 -23.59 -6.91
CA SER A 28 6.48 -24.48 -6.33
C SER A 28 5.07 -24.11 -6.75
N ILE A 29 4.73 -22.81 -6.77
CA ILE A 29 3.42 -22.32 -7.21
C ILE A 29 3.23 -22.60 -8.70
N CYS A 30 4.22 -22.32 -9.55
CA CYS A 30 4.14 -22.58 -10.99
C CYS A 30 3.91 -24.07 -11.29
N LYS A 31 4.60 -24.96 -10.55
CA LYS A 31 4.42 -26.41 -10.67
C LYS A 31 3.02 -26.88 -10.26
N ASP A 32 2.46 -26.33 -9.20
CA ASP A 32 1.12 -26.68 -8.71
C ASP A 32 0.03 -26.25 -9.70
N VAL A 33 0.17 -25.07 -10.30
CA VAL A 33 -0.77 -24.53 -11.30
C VAL A 33 -0.54 -25.13 -12.70
N GLY A 34 0.64 -25.72 -12.95
CA GLY A 34 1.01 -26.28 -14.25
C GLY A 34 1.42 -25.22 -15.29
N VAL A 35 1.91 -24.06 -14.85
CA VAL A 35 2.37 -22.96 -15.71
C VAL A 35 3.88 -23.04 -15.88
N VAL A 36 4.37 -22.68 -17.07
CA VAL A 36 5.81 -22.57 -17.33
C VAL A 36 6.40 -21.45 -16.47
N ASN A 37 7.40 -21.80 -15.66
CA ASN A 37 8.13 -20.85 -14.83
C ASN A 37 8.80 -19.80 -15.72
N SER A 38 8.27 -18.59 -15.69
CA SER A 38 8.73 -17.44 -16.45
C SER A 38 8.41 -16.16 -15.66
N PRO A 39 9.11 -15.04 -15.92
CA PRO A 39 8.88 -13.79 -15.19
C PRO A 39 7.44 -13.27 -15.27
N ASP A 40 6.68 -13.65 -16.30
CA ASP A 40 5.29 -13.26 -16.50
C ASP A 40 4.27 -14.32 -16.01
N ALA A 41 4.73 -15.48 -15.53
CA ALA A 41 3.84 -16.57 -15.09
C ALA A 41 2.97 -16.17 -13.88
N PHE A 42 3.41 -15.19 -13.08
CA PHE A 42 2.63 -14.69 -11.96
C PHE A 42 1.28 -14.08 -12.39
N GLU A 43 1.15 -13.63 -13.65
CA GLU A 43 -0.10 -13.06 -14.18
C GLU A 43 -1.22 -14.10 -14.34
N GLN A 44 -0.86 -15.38 -14.40
CA GLN A 44 -1.81 -16.50 -14.53
C GLN A 44 -2.22 -17.07 -13.19
N LEU A 45 -1.65 -16.57 -12.09
CA LEU A 45 -1.95 -17.06 -10.75
C LEU A 45 -3.31 -16.58 -10.27
N ASP A 46 -3.99 -17.43 -9.52
CA ASP A 46 -5.18 -17.03 -8.80
C ASP A 46 -4.83 -16.01 -7.70
N CYS A 47 -5.86 -15.29 -7.23
CA CYS A 47 -5.68 -14.21 -6.26
C CYS A 47 -4.95 -14.68 -4.99
N LYS A 48 -5.22 -15.90 -4.52
CA LYS A 48 -4.58 -16.44 -3.31
C LYS A 48 -3.09 -16.70 -3.52
N SER A 49 -2.71 -17.37 -4.60
CA SER A 49 -1.29 -17.67 -4.87
C SER A 49 -0.51 -16.41 -5.17
N LEU A 50 -1.09 -15.45 -5.91
CA LEU A 50 -0.48 -14.15 -6.16
C LEU A 50 -0.24 -13.38 -4.85
N ARG A 51 -1.21 -13.37 -3.93
CA ARG A 51 -1.06 -12.71 -2.63
C ARG A 51 0.02 -13.36 -1.77
N ASN A 52 0.11 -14.69 -1.76
CA ASN A 52 1.18 -15.40 -1.04
C ASN A 52 2.56 -15.05 -1.61
N LEU A 53 2.68 -14.99 -2.93
CA LEU A 53 3.92 -14.61 -3.61
C LEU A 53 4.32 -13.16 -3.29
N ILE A 54 3.37 -12.22 -3.34
CA ILE A 54 3.58 -10.81 -2.94
C ILE A 54 4.01 -10.73 -1.48
N PHE A 55 3.35 -11.45 -0.58
CA PHE A 55 3.68 -11.44 0.84
C PHE A 55 5.12 -11.91 1.06
N SER A 56 5.53 -13.00 0.41
CA SER A 56 6.89 -13.51 0.48
C SER A 56 7.91 -12.48 -0.03
N LEU A 57 7.66 -11.84 -1.17
CA LEU A 57 8.52 -10.79 -1.70
C LEU A 57 8.69 -9.62 -0.71
N LEU A 58 7.57 -9.11 -0.19
CA LEU A 58 7.58 -7.99 0.75
C LEU A 58 8.29 -8.35 2.05
N LEU A 59 8.08 -9.56 2.57
CA LEU A 59 8.74 -10.05 3.77
C LEU A 59 10.26 -10.15 3.56
N THR A 60 10.69 -10.71 2.43
CA THR A 60 12.11 -10.81 2.09
C THR A 60 12.78 -9.43 2.00
N LEU A 61 12.15 -8.48 1.30
CA LEU A 61 12.64 -7.11 1.21
C LEU A 61 12.66 -6.43 2.59
N GLN A 62 11.63 -6.63 3.42
CA GLN A 62 11.54 -6.06 4.76
C GLN A 62 12.60 -6.62 5.72
N ALA A 63 12.93 -7.90 5.60
CA ALA A 63 13.95 -8.57 6.43
C ALA A 63 15.37 -8.15 6.02
N HIS A 64 15.55 -7.68 4.79
CA HIS A 64 16.85 -7.27 4.28
C HIS A 64 17.41 -6.03 5.00
N PRO A 65 18.71 -5.99 5.38
CA PRO A 65 19.31 -4.86 6.10
C PRO A 65 19.12 -3.51 5.39
N THR A 66 19.22 -3.49 4.06
CA THR A 66 19.03 -2.29 3.21
C THR A 66 17.71 -1.58 3.52
N SER A 67 16.62 -2.31 3.78
CA SER A 67 15.31 -1.72 4.06
C SER A 67 15.28 -0.86 5.33
N SER A 68 16.16 -1.15 6.30
CA SER A 68 16.31 -0.39 7.54
C SER A 68 17.25 0.81 7.35
N LEU A 69 18.19 0.71 6.43
CA LEU A 69 19.17 1.76 6.11
C LEU A 69 18.60 2.81 5.14
N LEU A 70 17.66 2.41 4.29
CA LEU A 70 16.95 3.32 3.40
C LEU A 70 15.86 4.08 4.16
N ALA A 71 15.94 5.41 4.09
CA ALA A 71 14.89 6.29 4.61
C ALA A 71 13.54 6.00 3.93
N ALA A 72 12.44 6.11 4.67
CA ALA A 72 11.12 6.09 4.05
C ALA A 72 10.93 7.33 3.18
N ALA A 73 10.12 7.18 2.14
CA ALA A 73 9.94 8.20 1.14
C ALA A 73 9.20 9.47 1.58
N ARG A 74 8.64 9.47 2.78
CA ARG A 74 8.03 10.66 3.37
C ARG A 74 9.13 11.42 4.11
N ARG A 75 9.42 12.66 3.67
CA ARG A 75 10.36 13.61 4.32
C ARG A 75 10.38 13.42 5.84
N GLY A 76 11.41 12.72 6.34
CA GLY A 76 11.72 12.60 7.76
C GLY A 76 10.78 11.76 8.63
N ARG A 77 9.92 10.88 8.11
CA ARG A 77 9.17 9.93 8.97
C ARG A 77 9.18 8.50 8.44
N GLY A 78 10.01 7.66 9.07
CA GLY A 78 10.04 6.21 8.90
C GLY A 78 11.21 5.69 8.07
N THR A 79 11.33 4.37 7.99
CA THR A 79 12.27 3.63 7.13
C THR A 79 11.49 2.91 6.02
N LEU A 80 12.16 2.56 4.92
CA LEU A 80 11.54 1.76 3.85
C LEU A 80 10.93 0.46 4.42
N ARG A 81 11.61 -0.15 5.39
CA ARG A 81 11.10 -1.30 6.17
C ARG A 81 9.72 -1.07 6.77
N GLY A 82 9.48 0.10 7.36
CA GLY A 82 8.16 0.47 7.90
C GLY A 82 7.10 0.59 6.80
N GLY A 83 7.47 1.15 5.64
CA GLY A 83 6.59 1.20 4.47
C GLY A 83 6.21 -0.18 3.93
N LEU A 84 7.18 -1.09 3.84
CA LEU A 84 6.95 -2.48 3.45
C LEU A 84 6.03 -3.21 4.46
N MET A 85 6.21 -2.95 5.76
CA MET A 85 5.32 -3.50 6.80
C MET A 85 3.87 -3.03 6.62
N LEU A 86 3.66 -1.76 6.26
CA LEU A 86 2.33 -1.23 5.99
C LEU A 86 1.69 -1.88 4.75
N LEU A 87 2.48 -2.12 3.69
CA LEU A 87 1.99 -2.85 2.51
C LEU A 87 1.57 -4.27 2.87
N MET A 88 2.35 -4.99 3.70
CA MET A 88 1.97 -6.33 4.17
C MET A 88 0.69 -6.32 5.01
N SER A 89 0.51 -5.31 5.87
CA SER A 89 -0.73 -5.12 6.62
C SER A 89 -1.93 -4.89 5.69
N ALA A 90 -1.75 -4.02 4.68
CA ALA A 90 -2.78 -3.72 3.68
C ALA A 90 -3.09 -4.92 2.78
N LEU A 91 -2.09 -5.74 2.49
CA LEU A 91 -2.27 -6.99 1.78
C LEU A 91 -3.22 -7.86 2.59
N ASN A 92 -2.90 -8.13 3.86
CA ASN A 92 -3.69 -8.99 4.74
C ASN A 92 -5.12 -8.48 5.00
N SER A 93 -5.36 -7.16 4.94
CA SER A 93 -6.70 -6.56 5.09
C SER A 93 -7.50 -6.49 3.79
N ASP A 94 -6.97 -6.99 2.66
CA ASP A 94 -7.58 -6.88 1.32
C ASP A 94 -7.71 -5.43 0.80
N GLU A 95 -7.08 -4.46 1.45
CA GLU A 95 -7.11 -3.04 1.06
C GLU A 95 -6.05 -2.69 0.00
N LEU A 96 -5.10 -3.59 -0.24
CA LEU A 96 -4.00 -3.37 -1.17
C LEU A 96 -4.41 -3.67 -2.62
N ASN A 97 -4.32 -2.66 -3.48
CA ASN A 97 -4.43 -2.86 -4.92
C ASN A 97 -3.19 -3.59 -5.47
N LEU A 98 -3.31 -4.89 -5.73
CA LEU A 98 -2.18 -5.74 -6.18
C LEU A 98 -1.51 -5.24 -7.48
N ASN A 99 -2.24 -4.50 -8.32
CA ASN A 99 -1.70 -3.99 -9.59
C ASN A 99 -0.52 -3.03 -9.39
N ILE A 100 -0.43 -2.34 -8.24
CA ILE A 100 0.71 -1.46 -7.96
C ILE A 100 1.99 -2.27 -7.66
N ILE A 101 1.86 -3.53 -7.25
CA ILE A 101 2.98 -4.41 -6.88
C ILE A 101 3.46 -5.25 -8.07
N LYS A 102 2.60 -5.53 -9.06
CA LYS A 102 2.98 -6.33 -10.23
C LYS A 102 4.29 -5.90 -10.92
N PRO A 103 4.59 -4.60 -11.10
CA PRO A 103 5.88 -4.21 -11.67
C PRO A 103 7.08 -4.58 -10.78
N LEU A 104 6.92 -4.54 -9.46
CA LEU A 104 7.94 -4.99 -8.51
C LEU A 104 8.16 -6.50 -8.57
N LEU A 105 7.07 -7.28 -8.68
CA LEU A 105 7.14 -8.73 -8.90
C LEU A 105 7.88 -9.06 -10.19
N LYS A 106 7.59 -8.35 -11.29
CA LYS A 106 8.24 -8.58 -12.58
C LYS A 106 9.75 -8.35 -12.52
N LEU A 107 10.19 -7.29 -11.84
CA LEU A 107 11.63 -7.04 -11.61
C LEU A 107 12.26 -8.12 -10.73
N ALA A 108 11.56 -8.54 -9.67
CA ALA A 108 12.04 -9.57 -8.77
C ALA A 108 12.17 -10.96 -9.42
N LEU A 109 11.36 -11.25 -10.45
CA LEU A 109 11.32 -12.52 -11.16
C LEU A 109 12.10 -12.51 -12.49
N ALA A 110 12.73 -11.39 -12.84
CA ALA A 110 13.55 -11.31 -14.05
C ALA A 110 14.80 -12.19 -13.94
N ASP A 111 15.28 -12.70 -15.07
CA ASP A 111 16.46 -13.56 -15.13
C ASP A 111 17.73 -12.83 -14.62
N ASP A 112 17.85 -11.55 -14.97
CA ASP A 112 18.92 -10.67 -14.50
C ASP A 112 18.36 -9.66 -13.49
N ILE A 113 18.70 -9.87 -12.22
CA ILE A 113 18.25 -9.03 -11.12
C ILE A 113 19.13 -7.79 -11.05
N ASP A 114 18.49 -6.62 -11.10
CA ASP A 114 19.11 -5.34 -10.75
C ASP A 114 18.61 -4.87 -9.39
N ASP A 115 19.46 -4.99 -8.38
CA ASP A 115 19.16 -4.60 -7.01
C ASP A 115 18.71 -3.14 -6.89
N ALA A 116 19.33 -2.24 -7.67
CA ALA A 116 18.97 -0.83 -7.64
C ALA A 116 17.55 -0.62 -8.15
N LEU A 117 17.18 -1.25 -9.26
CA LEU A 117 15.82 -1.19 -9.81
C LEU A 117 14.79 -1.80 -8.87
N ILE A 118 15.10 -2.92 -8.19
CA ILE A 118 14.20 -3.51 -7.19
C ILE A 118 13.97 -2.53 -6.04
N TRP A 119 15.03 -1.93 -5.50
CA TRP A 119 14.90 -0.98 -4.39
C TRP A 119 14.19 0.31 -4.81
N ASP A 120 14.44 0.81 -6.02
CA ASP A 120 13.72 1.94 -6.63
C ASP A 120 12.23 1.64 -6.75
N GLN A 121 11.89 0.48 -7.28
CA GLN A 121 10.51 0.09 -7.45
C GLN A 121 9.81 -0.14 -6.10
N ALA A 122 10.49 -0.76 -5.12
CA ALA A 122 9.96 -0.92 -3.77
C ALA A 122 9.67 0.43 -3.11
N TYR A 123 10.57 1.40 -3.29
CA TYR A 123 10.39 2.75 -2.80
C TYR A 123 9.21 3.46 -3.47
N PHE A 124 9.10 3.35 -4.80
CA PHE A 124 7.99 3.88 -5.58
C PHE A 124 6.64 3.33 -5.13
N VAL A 125 6.52 2.01 -4.93
CA VAL A 125 5.29 1.37 -4.47
C VAL A 125 4.87 1.87 -3.09
N VAL A 126 5.83 1.98 -2.16
CA VAL A 126 5.57 2.54 -0.82
C VAL A 126 5.09 3.99 -0.92
N ILE A 127 5.70 4.83 -1.77
CA ILE A 127 5.24 6.21 -2.01
C ILE A 127 3.80 6.22 -2.50
N LEU A 128 3.50 5.45 -3.55
CA LEU A 128 2.19 5.43 -4.16
C LEU A 128 1.12 5.02 -3.16
N TYR A 129 1.37 3.97 -2.38
CA TYR A 129 0.45 3.51 -1.35
C TYR A 129 0.21 4.59 -0.28
N LEU A 130 1.27 5.19 0.27
CA LEU A 130 1.15 6.23 1.29
C LEU A 130 0.44 7.50 0.76
N ASN A 131 0.68 7.87 -0.48
CA ASN A 131 -0.01 9.02 -1.09
C ASN A 131 -1.50 8.73 -1.31
N ASN A 132 -1.84 7.50 -1.69
CA ASN A 132 -3.24 7.10 -1.86
C ASN A 132 -3.99 7.05 -0.53
N THR A 133 -3.38 6.54 0.53
CA THR A 133 -4.00 6.55 1.87
C THR A 133 -4.19 7.97 2.39
N THR A 134 -3.20 8.85 2.25
CA THR A 134 -3.36 10.27 2.67
C THR A 134 -4.44 11.01 1.88
N LYS A 135 -4.59 10.78 0.57
CA LYS A 135 -5.69 11.36 -0.22
C LYS A 135 -7.05 10.88 0.30
N ILE A 136 -7.18 9.60 0.64
CA ILE A 136 -8.41 9.05 1.22
C ILE A 136 -8.67 9.67 2.59
N THR A 137 -7.67 9.76 3.46
CA THR A 137 -7.81 10.38 4.79
C THR A 137 -8.17 11.85 4.69
N LEU A 138 -7.51 12.62 3.82
CA LEU A 138 -7.83 14.03 3.59
C LEU A 138 -9.26 14.17 3.05
N ASN A 139 -9.66 13.39 2.05
CA ASN A 139 -11.02 13.45 1.51
C ASN A 139 -12.07 13.09 2.59
N ASN A 140 -11.79 12.11 3.44
CA ASN A 140 -12.66 11.74 4.55
C ASN A 140 -12.70 12.83 5.63
N GLU A 141 -11.58 13.47 5.96
CA GLU A 141 -11.54 14.62 6.86
C GLU A 141 -12.29 15.82 6.27
N TYR A 142 -12.15 16.12 4.99
CA TYR A 142 -12.93 17.16 4.30
C TYR A 142 -14.43 16.86 4.34
N LEU A 143 -14.85 15.60 4.15
CA LEU A 143 -16.24 15.17 4.29
C LEU A 143 -16.74 15.28 5.74
N ILE A 144 -15.93 14.93 6.73
CA ILE A 144 -16.26 15.08 8.16
C ILE A 144 -16.37 16.57 8.53
N CYS A 145 -15.47 17.41 8.03
CA CYS A 145 -15.48 18.86 8.24
C CYS A 145 -16.67 19.53 7.52
N MET A 146 -16.99 19.13 6.29
CA MET A 146 -18.21 19.59 5.60
C MET A 146 -19.46 19.16 6.34
N ASN A 147 -19.57 17.88 6.72
CA ASN A 147 -20.76 17.41 7.47
C ASN A 147 -20.89 18.10 8.83
N ARG A 148 -19.80 18.39 9.54
CA ARG A 148 -19.84 19.21 10.76
C ARG A 148 -20.25 20.65 10.47
N GLY A 149 -19.74 21.26 9.40
CA GLY A 149 -20.15 22.61 8.97
C GLY A 149 -21.63 22.69 8.61
N TYR A 150 -22.15 21.72 7.85
CA TYR A 150 -23.58 21.61 7.52
C TYR A 150 -24.44 21.34 8.76
N LEU A 151 -24.00 20.52 9.71
CA LEU A 151 -24.71 20.29 10.99
C LEU A 151 -24.75 21.54 11.88
N ILE A 152 -23.68 22.34 11.90
CA ILE A 152 -23.64 23.61 12.64
C ILE A 152 -24.57 24.63 11.96
N LEU A 153 -24.55 24.73 10.63
CA LEU A 153 -25.45 25.61 9.88
C LEU A 153 -26.91 25.19 10.00
N LEU A 154 -27.23 23.90 9.89
CA LEU A 154 -28.57 23.36 10.10
C LEU A 154 -29.06 23.60 11.54
N LYS A 155 -28.22 23.39 12.57
CA LYS A 155 -28.57 23.74 13.95
C LYS A 155 -28.81 25.25 14.12
N SER A 156 -28.03 26.10 13.46
CA SER A 156 -28.22 27.54 13.51
C SER A 156 -29.48 28.01 12.78
N LEU A 157 -29.87 27.35 11.70
CA LEU A 157 -31.12 27.61 10.96
C LEU A 157 -32.34 27.12 11.73
N ILE A 158 -32.29 25.91 12.31
CA ILE A 158 -33.35 25.37 13.17
C ILE A 158 -33.54 26.23 14.42
N PHE A 159 -32.47 26.76 15.01
CA PHE A 159 -32.56 27.65 16.17
C PHE A 159 -33.10 29.04 15.82
N LYS A 160 -32.98 29.47 14.56
CA LYS A 160 -33.51 30.75 14.08
C LYS A 160 -35.00 30.69 13.72
N ASP A 161 -35.53 29.49 13.44
CA ASP A 161 -36.94 29.25 13.09
C ASP A 161 -37.85 28.97 14.30
N GLN A 162 -37.31 28.72 15.50
CA GLN A 162 -38.12 28.47 16.71
C GLN A 162 -38.64 29.74 17.43
N ASN A 163 -38.74 30.87 16.72
CA ASN A 163 -39.37 32.08 17.24
C ASN A 163 -40.64 32.45 16.46
N ILE A 164 -41.48 31.44 16.16
CA ILE A 164 -42.86 31.64 15.71
C ILE A 164 -43.78 30.78 16.60
N ASP A 165 -44.82 31.45 17.08
CA ASP A 165 -45.75 31.10 18.14
C ASP A 165 -46.31 29.68 18.18
N THR A 166 -46.40 29.19 19.41
CA THR A 166 -47.33 28.15 19.86
C THR A 166 -48.76 28.48 19.48
N THR A 167 -49.40 27.67 18.62
CA THR A 167 -50.72 27.02 18.81
C THR A 167 -51.27 26.48 17.48
N VAL A 168 -51.92 25.30 17.54
CA VAL A 168 -52.72 24.63 16.47
C VAL A 168 -51.85 24.00 15.36
N TYR A 169 -51.67 22.68 15.26
CA TYR A 169 -52.68 21.70 14.83
C TYR A 169 -52.33 20.29 15.33
N LEU A 170 -53.14 19.77 16.27
CA LEU A 170 -53.38 18.33 16.43
C LEU A 170 -54.51 17.94 15.46
N SER A 171 -54.28 16.97 14.56
CA SER A 171 -55.25 16.20 13.74
C SER A 171 -54.60 15.90 12.38
N LYS A 172 -54.33 14.69 11.89
CA LYS A 172 -54.92 13.36 12.06
C LYS A 172 -53.87 12.34 11.56
N ARG A 173 -53.62 11.29 12.32
CA ARG A 173 -53.02 10.04 11.82
C ARG A 173 -54.12 8.98 11.96
N TYR A 174 -54.67 8.54 10.84
CA TYR A 174 -55.14 7.20 10.45
C TYR A 174 -55.91 7.34 9.15
#